data_AF-A0A835R530-F1
#
_entry.id   AF-A0A835R530-F1
#
_cell.length_a   1.000
_cell.length_b   1.000
_cell.length_c   1.000
_cell.angle_alpha   90.00
_cell.angle_beta   90.00
_cell.angle_gamma   90.00
#
_symmetry.space_group_name_H-M   'P 1'
#
loop_
_entity.id
_entity.type
_entity.pdbx_description
1 polymer ?
#
loop_
_entity_poly.entity_id
_entity_poly.type
_entity_poly.pdbx_seq_one_letter_code
_entity_poly.pdbx_strand_id
1 'polypeptide(L)'
;MSDAMRDAVREAARYFPTAIVSGRCRDKVYNFVRLAELYYAGSHGMDIKVPAKKSSFRKANSKAVLFQPASKFLPMIDEVYKTLLDATKSTPGVKVENNKFCLSVHFRCVDEKRWTFLADQVMSVLMEYPMLRLTSGRKVLEIRPIIKWDKGRPWNSYWNPLGLLTAKMCCLCILAMTEQTKMLSGC
;
A
#
# COMPACT_ATOMS: atom_id res chain seq x y z
N MET A 1 -15.10 5.99 -3.10
CA MET A 1 -15.29 5.75 -4.55
C MET A 1 -16.77 5.91 -4.82
N SER A 2 -17.18 6.72 -5.80
CA SER A 2 -18.60 6.82 -6.17
C SER A 2 -19.09 5.51 -6.78
N ASP A 3 -20.40 5.30 -6.78
CA ASP A 3 -20.99 4.08 -7.35
C ASP A 3 -20.75 3.98 -8.85
N ALA A 4 -20.91 5.10 -9.59
CA ALA A 4 -20.59 5.16 -11.02
C ALA A 4 -19.13 4.76 -11.34
N MET A 5 -18.15 5.23 -10.54
CA MET A 5 -16.77 4.80 -10.71
C MET A 5 -16.63 3.30 -10.42
N ARG A 6 -17.28 2.81 -9.35
CA ARG A 6 -17.19 1.40 -8.95
C ARG A 6 -17.75 0.49 -10.03
N ASP A 7 -18.85 0.89 -10.65
CA ASP A 7 -19.49 0.16 -11.74
C ASP A 7 -18.62 0.14 -12.99
N ALA A 8 -18.00 1.25 -13.36
CA ALA A 8 -17.05 1.30 -14.48
C ALA A 8 -15.87 0.33 -14.28
N VAL A 9 -15.31 0.27 -13.06
CA VAL A 9 -14.21 -0.66 -12.73
C VAL A 9 -14.70 -2.11 -12.73
N ARG A 10 -15.90 -2.37 -12.22
CA ARG A 10 -16.52 -3.70 -12.27
C ARG A 10 -16.72 -4.17 -13.71
N GLU A 11 -17.19 -3.29 -14.59
CA GLU A 11 -17.40 -3.62 -16.01
C GLU A 11 -16.07 -3.93 -16.70
N ALA A 12 -15.02 -3.14 -16.47
CA ALA A 12 -13.67 -3.44 -16.98
C ALA A 12 -13.17 -4.82 -16.51
N ALA A 13 -13.45 -5.19 -15.25
CA ALA A 13 -13.05 -6.47 -14.67
C ALA A 13 -13.74 -7.70 -15.30
N ARG A 14 -14.85 -7.50 -16.02
CA ARG A 14 -15.53 -8.58 -16.76
C ARG A 14 -14.76 -9.01 -18.01
N TYR A 15 -14.10 -8.07 -18.67
CA TYR A 15 -13.40 -8.31 -19.94
C TYR A 15 -11.90 -8.52 -19.74
N PHE A 16 -11.31 -7.89 -18.71
CA PHE A 16 -9.87 -7.92 -18.47
C PHE A 16 -9.54 -8.25 -17.02
N PRO A 17 -8.50 -9.06 -16.75
CA PRO A 17 -7.94 -9.14 -15.41
C PRO A 17 -7.59 -7.73 -14.93
N THR A 18 -8.18 -7.31 -13.81
CA THR A 18 -8.11 -5.92 -13.34
C THR A 18 -7.52 -5.85 -11.94
N ALA A 19 -6.48 -5.05 -11.77
CA ALA A 19 -5.76 -4.89 -10.51
C ALA A 19 -5.81 -3.46 -9.99
N ILE A 20 -5.97 -3.30 -8.67
CA ILE A 20 -5.77 -2.05 -7.95
C ILE A 20 -4.41 -2.05 -7.27
N VAL A 21 -3.57 -1.07 -7.59
CA VAL A 21 -2.22 -0.94 -7.04
C VAL A 21 -2.11 0.35 -6.23
N SER A 22 -1.68 0.25 -4.98
CA SER A 22 -1.61 1.39 -4.06
C SER A 22 -0.41 1.32 -3.12
N GLY A 23 0.02 2.50 -2.65
CA GLY A 23 0.96 2.61 -1.52
C GLY A 23 0.32 2.31 -0.16
N ARG A 24 -1.01 2.42 -0.06
CA ARG A 24 -1.78 2.21 1.17
C ARG A 24 -1.87 0.73 1.54
N CYS A 25 -2.19 0.44 2.80
CA CYS A 25 -2.51 -0.94 3.19
C CYS A 25 -3.65 -1.49 2.33
N ARG A 26 -3.50 -2.76 1.93
CA ARG A 26 -4.42 -3.45 1.02
C ARG A 26 -5.86 -3.42 1.53
N ASP A 27 -6.05 -3.64 2.83
CA ASP A 27 -7.39 -3.72 3.42
C ASP A 27 -8.12 -2.36 3.40
N LYS A 28 -7.39 -1.24 3.57
CA LYS A 28 -7.96 0.11 3.41
C LYS A 28 -8.40 0.37 1.98
N VAL A 29 -7.59 -0.05 1.01
CA VAL A 29 -7.92 0.07 -0.42
C VAL A 29 -9.13 -0.79 -0.76
N TYR A 30 -9.16 -2.04 -0.28
CA TYR A 30 -10.30 -2.93 -0.44
C TYR A 30 -11.58 -2.32 0.15
N ASN A 31 -11.53 -1.77 1.35
CA ASN A 31 -12.68 -1.14 2.01
C ASN A 31 -13.20 0.10 1.27
N PHE A 32 -12.35 0.76 0.48
CA PHE A 32 -12.72 1.90 -0.36
C PHE A 32 -13.32 1.48 -1.71
N VAL A 33 -12.76 0.43 -2.33
CA VAL A 33 -13.17 -0.05 -3.68
C VAL A 33 -14.35 -1.03 -3.60
N ARG A 34 -14.29 -1.99 -2.68
CA ARG A 34 -15.33 -2.99 -2.37
C ARG A 34 -15.72 -3.89 -3.56
N LEU A 35 -14.72 -4.31 -4.34
CA LEU A 35 -14.89 -5.27 -5.44
C LEU A 35 -14.02 -6.51 -5.18
N ALA A 36 -14.65 -7.64 -4.89
CA ALA A 36 -13.96 -8.87 -4.48
C ALA A 36 -13.27 -9.61 -5.65
N GLU A 37 -13.69 -9.31 -6.87
CA GLU A 37 -13.23 -9.89 -8.13
C GLU A 37 -11.91 -9.31 -8.64
N LEU A 38 -11.41 -8.22 -8.04
CA LEU A 38 -10.17 -7.57 -8.45
C LEU A 38 -8.93 -8.14 -7.77
N TYR A 39 -7.80 -7.98 -8.42
CA TYR A 39 -6.49 -8.12 -7.79
C TYR A 39 -6.20 -6.87 -6.95
N TYR A 40 -5.63 -7.05 -5.77
CA TYR A 40 -5.22 -5.93 -4.92
C TYR A 40 -3.74 -6.03 -4.60
N ALA A 41 -3.00 -4.96 -4.83
CA ALA A 41 -1.60 -4.82 -4.46
C ALA A 41 -1.45 -3.58 -3.56
N GLY A 42 -1.44 -3.79 -2.25
CA GLY A 42 -1.23 -2.76 -1.24
C GLY A 42 0.24 -2.63 -0.85
N SER A 43 0.54 -1.63 -0.02
CA SER A 43 1.86 -1.41 0.59
C SER A 43 2.97 -1.37 -0.46
N HIS A 44 2.74 -0.63 -1.54
CA HIS A 44 3.66 -0.53 -2.69
C HIS A 44 3.88 -1.87 -3.40
N GLY A 45 2.89 -2.77 -3.36
CA GLY A 45 2.92 -4.09 -3.96
C GLY A 45 3.48 -5.19 -3.05
N MET A 46 3.81 -4.88 -1.79
CA MET A 46 4.29 -5.89 -0.84
C MET A 46 3.16 -6.72 -0.20
N ASP A 47 1.90 -6.30 -0.36
CA ASP A 47 0.73 -7.08 0.07
C ASP A 47 -0.22 -7.33 -1.11
N ILE A 48 -0.07 -8.48 -1.77
CA ILE A 48 -0.88 -8.85 -2.92
C ILE A 48 -1.95 -9.86 -2.52
N LYS A 49 -3.20 -9.58 -2.89
CA LYS A 49 -4.31 -10.53 -2.84
C LYS A 49 -4.77 -10.83 -4.26
N VAL A 50 -4.75 -12.11 -4.59
CA VAL A 50 -5.31 -12.67 -5.81
C VAL A 50 -6.74 -13.11 -5.51
N PRO A 51 -7.75 -12.66 -6.29
CA PRO A 51 -9.13 -13.09 -6.09
C PRO A 51 -9.26 -14.60 -6.33
N ALA A 52 -10.23 -15.23 -5.66
CA ALA A 52 -10.59 -16.62 -5.93
C ALA A 52 -11.03 -16.75 -7.40
N LYS A 53 -10.51 -17.74 -8.14
CA LYS A 53 -10.98 -17.97 -9.52
C LYS A 53 -12.42 -18.44 -9.46
N LYS A 54 -13.32 -17.80 -10.23
CA LYS A 54 -14.57 -18.42 -10.65
C LYS A 54 -14.21 -19.44 -11.72
N SER A 55 -13.92 -20.70 -11.37
CA SER A 55 -13.71 -21.71 -12.40
C SER A 55 -15.06 -22.02 -13.06
N SER A 56 -15.19 -21.72 -14.35
CA SER A 56 -16.32 -22.22 -15.15
C SER A 56 -16.15 -23.69 -15.49
N PHE A 57 -14.93 -24.23 -15.52
CA PHE A 57 -14.70 -25.66 -15.71
C PHE A 57 -13.44 -26.11 -14.96
N ARG A 58 -13.57 -27.19 -14.18
CA ARG A 58 -12.54 -27.92 -13.41
C ARG A 58 -12.29 -27.44 -11.96
N LYS A 59 -12.86 -28.25 -11.05
CA LYS A 59 -12.54 -28.61 -9.66
C LYS A 59 -11.86 -27.59 -8.71
N ALA A 60 -12.62 -27.33 -7.64
CA ALA A 60 -12.23 -27.20 -6.23
C ALA A 60 -11.61 -25.89 -5.71
N ASN A 61 -12.39 -25.18 -4.88
CA ASN A 61 -11.97 -24.43 -3.69
C ASN A 61 -10.68 -23.57 -3.78
N SER A 62 -10.53 -22.77 -4.83
CA SER A 62 -9.43 -21.80 -4.87
C SER A 62 -9.72 -20.64 -3.90
N LYS A 63 -9.25 -20.76 -2.64
CA LYS A 63 -9.25 -19.65 -1.68
C LYS A 63 -8.40 -18.51 -2.23
N ALA A 64 -8.74 -17.27 -1.86
CA ALA A 64 -7.92 -16.11 -2.20
C ALA A 64 -6.47 -16.34 -1.75
N VAL A 65 -5.52 -16.16 -2.68
CA VAL A 65 -4.09 -16.37 -2.41
C VAL A 65 -3.48 -15.03 -2.00
N LEU A 66 -2.70 -15.05 -0.92
CA LEU A 66 -1.91 -13.91 -0.47
C LEU A 66 -0.45 -14.10 -0.85
N PHE A 67 0.15 -13.06 -1.42
CA PHE A 67 1.57 -13.02 -1.71
C PHE A 67 2.20 -11.80 -1.02
N GLN A 68 3.11 -12.07 -0.09
CA GLN A 68 3.67 -11.07 0.82
C GLN A 68 5.20 -11.25 0.94
N PRO A 69 5.98 -10.78 -0.06
CA PRO A 69 7.43 -11.02 -0.12
C PRO A 69 8.20 -10.37 1.03
N ALA A 70 7.59 -9.40 1.73
CA ALA A 70 8.18 -8.68 2.85
C ALA A 70 7.71 -9.20 4.23
N SER A 71 7.03 -10.35 4.32
CA SER A 71 6.46 -10.88 5.59
C SER A 71 7.46 -10.93 6.75
N LYS A 72 8.72 -11.26 6.48
CA LYS A 72 9.80 -11.32 7.48
C LYS A 72 10.11 -9.96 8.15
N PHE A 73 9.72 -8.85 7.52
CA PHE A 73 9.95 -7.50 8.05
C PHE A 73 8.84 -7.00 8.97
N LEU A 74 7.70 -7.70 9.07
CA LEU A 74 6.55 -7.24 9.87
C LEU A 74 6.91 -6.92 11.32
N PRO A 75 7.66 -7.78 12.06
CA PRO A 75 8.02 -7.46 13.44
C PRO A 75 8.82 -6.15 13.57
N MET A 76 9.79 -5.95 12.67
CA MET A 76 10.60 -4.72 12.64
C MET A 76 9.77 -3.50 12.24
N ILE A 77 8.84 -3.63 11.28
CA ILE A 77 7.94 -2.52 10.91
C ILE A 77 7.06 -2.12 12.10
N ASP A 78 6.53 -3.08 12.85
CA ASP A 78 5.70 -2.80 14.03
C ASP A 78 6.49 -2.18 15.18
N GLU A 79 7.76 -2.56 15.34
CA GLU A 79 8.70 -1.95 16.27
C GLU A 79 8.97 -0.49 15.88
N VAL A 80 9.42 -0.24 14.65
CA VAL A 80 9.72 1.11 14.14
C VAL A 80 8.48 2.00 14.19
N TYR A 81 7.28 1.46 13.97
CA TYR A 81 6.04 2.20 14.12
C TYR A 81 5.85 2.76 15.53
N LYS A 82 6.10 1.95 16.56
CA LYS A 82 6.03 2.39 17.97
C LYS A 82 7.10 3.44 18.27
N THR A 83 8.33 3.20 17.83
CA THR A 83 9.45 4.15 18.00
C THR A 83 9.15 5.50 17.33
N LEU A 84 8.57 5.50 16.14
CA LEU A 84 8.17 6.73 15.45
C LEU A 84 7.01 7.45 16.16
N LEU A 85 6.04 6.73 16.70
CA LEU A 85 4.97 7.34 17.51
C LEU A 85 5.56 8.08 18.71
N ASP A 86 6.49 7.44 19.42
CA ASP A 86 7.12 8.03 20.60
C ASP A 86 8.06 9.19 20.26
N ALA A 87 8.86 9.06 19.20
CA ALA A 87 9.79 10.11 18.75
C ALA A 87 9.05 11.37 18.28
N THR A 88 7.89 11.20 17.63
CA THR A 88 7.15 12.32 17.02
C THR A 88 6.05 12.89 17.91
N LYS A 89 5.80 12.32 19.10
CA LYS A 89 4.72 12.72 20.02
C LYS A 89 4.72 14.21 20.40
N SER A 90 5.88 14.86 20.40
CA SER A 90 6.05 16.28 20.75
C SER A 90 5.87 17.24 19.58
N THR A 91 5.54 16.73 18.39
CA THR A 91 5.33 17.51 17.16
C THR A 91 3.84 17.54 16.81
N PRO A 92 3.10 18.61 17.18
CA PRO A 92 1.68 18.74 16.89
C PRO A 92 1.39 18.66 15.38
N GLY A 93 0.28 18.01 15.04
CA GLY A 93 -0.17 17.86 13.65
C GLY A 93 0.53 16.75 12.86
N VAL A 94 1.52 16.05 13.44
CA VAL A 94 2.10 14.86 12.83
C VAL A 94 1.12 13.70 12.91
N LYS A 95 1.10 12.86 11.87
CA LYS A 95 0.34 11.60 11.89
C LYS A 95 1.19 10.47 11.36
N VAL A 96 1.47 9.49 12.20
CA VAL A 96 2.14 8.24 11.80
C VAL A 96 1.08 7.20 11.44
N GLU A 97 1.24 6.54 10.29
CA GLU A 97 0.30 5.54 9.78
C GLU A 97 1.03 4.25 9.42
N ASN A 98 0.56 3.13 9.99
CA ASN A 98 1.05 1.80 9.63
C ASN A 98 0.26 1.27 8.41
N ASN A 99 0.96 1.12 7.28
CA ASN A 99 0.44 0.54 6.03
C ASN A 99 0.90 -0.92 5.86
N LYS A 100 1.10 -1.67 6.95
CA LYS A 100 1.53 -3.08 7.04
C LYS A 100 2.99 -3.33 6.70
N PHE A 101 3.40 -3.06 5.47
CA PHE A 101 4.81 -3.18 5.03
C PHE A 101 5.48 -1.82 4.78
N CYS A 102 4.79 -0.74 5.11
CA CYS A 102 5.27 0.62 4.91
C CYS A 102 4.75 1.46 6.07
N LEU A 103 5.53 2.40 6.56
CA LEU A 103 5.07 3.42 7.48
C LEU A 103 5.01 4.76 6.77
N SER A 104 4.06 5.61 7.14
CA SER A 104 3.92 6.94 6.58
C SER A 104 3.84 7.97 7.70
N VAL A 105 4.77 8.91 7.73
CA VAL A 105 4.75 10.07 8.62
C VAL A 105 4.23 11.26 7.83
N HIS A 106 2.97 11.60 8.05
CA HIS A 106 2.32 12.74 7.41
C HIS A 106 2.61 14.00 8.21
N PHE A 107 3.04 15.05 7.52
CA PHE A 107 3.39 16.34 8.13
C PHE A 107 2.63 17.50 7.50
N ARG A 108 1.49 17.20 6.85
CA ARG A 108 0.65 18.21 6.19
C ARG A 108 0.13 19.28 7.15
N CYS A 109 -0.17 18.89 8.39
CA CYS A 109 -0.72 19.76 9.44
C CYS A 109 0.36 20.20 10.46
N VAL A 110 1.63 19.94 10.16
CA VAL A 110 2.76 20.38 11.00
C VAL A 110 3.19 21.77 10.54
N ASP A 111 3.52 22.65 11.49
CA ASP A 111 4.13 23.95 11.22
C ASP A 111 5.37 23.77 10.32
N GLU A 112 5.43 24.54 9.23
CA GLU A 112 6.50 24.47 8.23
C GLU A 112 7.89 24.69 8.83
N LYS A 113 8.01 25.52 9.88
CA LYS A 113 9.26 25.75 10.61
C LYS A 113 9.78 24.50 11.30
N ARG A 114 8.91 23.51 11.55
CA ARG A 114 9.23 22.24 12.22
C ARG A 114 9.46 21.08 11.26
N TRP A 115 9.32 21.28 9.94
CA TRP A 115 9.47 20.18 8.97
C TRP A 115 10.87 19.57 9.00
N THR A 116 11.93 20.39 9.02
CA THR A 116 13.31 19.91 9.11
C THR A 116 13.55 19.13 10.39
N PHE A 117 13.13 19.69 11.54
CA PHE A 117 13.21 19.02 12.83
C PHE A 117 12.53 17.65 12.83
N LEU A 118 11.31 17.56 12.28
CA LEU A 118 10.60 16.28 12.16
C LEU A 118 11.34 15.30 11.23
N ALA A 119 11.88 15.76 10.11
CA ALA A 119 12.64 14.91 9.20
C ALA A 119 13.90 14.35 9.88
N ASP A 120 14.60 15.15 10.68
CA ASP A 120 15.77 14.72 11.45
C ASP A 120 15.40 13.70 12.52
N GLN A 121 14.28 13.90 13.24
CA GLN A 121 13.75 12.91 14.19
C GLN A 121 13.47 11.56 13.51
N VAL A 122 12.80 11.57 12.35
CA VAL A 122 12.51 10.35 11.59
C VAL A 122 13.79 9.69 11.09
N MET A 123 14.75 10.48 10.61
CA MET A 123 16.03 9.98 10.14
C MET A 123 16.84 9.33 11.26
N SER A 124 16.88 9.95 12.44
CA SER A 124 17.57 9.43 13.62
C SER A 124 17.05 8.04 14.00
N VAL A 125 15.73 7.84 13.97
CA VAL A 125 15.14 6.51 14.20
C VAL A 125 15.63 5.51 13.15
N LEU A 126 15.67 5.90 11.87
CA LEU A 126 16.06 4.99 10.79
C LEU A 126 17.54 4.62 10.74
N MET A 127 18.43 5.38 11.40
CA MET A 127 19.84 5.02 11.49
C MET A 127 20.07 3.65 12.17
N GLU A 128 19.16 3.25 13.07
CA GLU A 128 19.19 1.95 13.74
C GLU A 128 18.65 0.80 12.87
N TYR A 129 18.01 1.11 11.72
CA TYR A 129 17.35 0.14 10.86
C TYR A 129 17.85 0.21 9.40
N PRO A 130 19.08 -0.24 9.11
CA PRO A 130 19.70 -0.14 7.78
C PRO A 130 18.98 -0.94 6.68
N MET A 131 18.07 -1.84 7.06
CA MET A 131 17.20 -2.58 6.13
C MET A 131 15.97 -1.78 5.67
N LEU A 132 15.78 -0.56 6.19
CA LEU A 132 14.71 0.35 5.80
C LEU A 132 15.26 1.51 4.97
N ARG A 133 14.44 2.01 4.05
CA ARG A 133 14.70 3.23 3.29
C ARG A 133 13.63 4.27 3.57
N LEU A 134 14.08 5.51 3.66
CA LEU A 134 13.22 6.69 3.68
C LEU A 134 12.97 7.16 2.24
N THR A 135 11.73 7.46 1.91
CA THR A 135 11.34 8.09 0.64
C THR A 135 10.39 9.25 0.94
N SER A 136 10.42 10.30 0.13
CA SER A 136 9.54 11.45 0.29
C SER A 136 8.38 11.41 -0.71
N GLY A 137 7.21 11.83 -0.26
CA GLY A 137 6.03 12.09 -1.08
C GLY A 137 5.46 13.48 -0.79
N ARG A 138 4.26 13.77 -1.29
CA ARG A 138 3.62 15.08 -1.08
C ARG A 138 3.20 15.26 0.38
N LYS A 139 4.04 15.97 1.14
CA LYS A 139 3.88 16.23 2.59
C LYS A 139 3.78 14.94 3.43
N VAL A 140 4.56 13.93 3.04
CA VAL A 140 4.65 12.63 3.73
C VAL A 140 6.07 12.06 3.59
N LEU A 141 6.59 11.48 4.67
CA LEU A 141 7.78 10.64 4.67
C LEU A 141 7.35 9.17 4.72
N GLU A 142 7.83 8.35 3.80
CA GLU A 142 7.47 6.94 3.67
C GLU A 142 8.67 6.05 3.95
N ILE A 143 8.53 5.20 4.97
CA ILE A 143 9.54 4.24 5.42
C ILE A 143 9.17 2.86 4.88
N ARG A 144 10.10 2.20 4.20
CA ARG A 144 9.86 0.91 3.53
C ARG A 144 11.03 -0.04 3.67
N PRO A 145 10.81 -1.37 3.71
CA PRO A 145 11.87 -2.35 3.55
C PRO A 145 12.64 -2.17 2.24
N ILE A 146 13.96 -2.36 2.32
CA ILE A 146 14.84 -2.48 1.17
C ILE A 146 14.74 -3.91 0.66
N ILE A 147 13.88 -4.11 -0.33
CA ILE A 147 13.77 -5.35 -1.07
C ILE A 147 13.89 -5.04 -2.56
N LYS A 148 14.35 -6.01 -3.37
CA LYS A 148 14.32 -5.94 -4.84
C LYS A 148 12.87 -6.03 -5.32
N TRP A 149 12.08 -4.99 -5.02
CA TRP A 149 10.66 -4.86 -5.32
C TRP A 149 10.31 -3.38 -5.51
N ASP A 150 9.75 -3.06 -6.66
CA ASP A 150 9.35 -1.73 -7.07
C ASP A 150 8.06 -1.81 -7.89
N LYS A 151 7.20 -0.78 -7.73
CA LYS A 151 5.87 -0.66 -8.36
C LYS A 151 5.88 -0.80 -9.89
N GLY A 152 7.05 -0.64 -10.52
CA GLY A 152 7.25 -0.63 -11.97
C GLY A 152 8.15 -1.74 -12.51
N ARG A 153 8.67 -2.66 -11.66
CA ARG A 153 9.38 -3.83 -12.20
C ARG A 153 8.41 -4.65 -13.04
N PRO A 154 8.87 -5.25 -14.16
CA PRO A 154 7.99 -6.02 -15.04
C PRO A 154 7.23 -7.06 -14.20
N TRP A 155 5.92 -6.92 -14.15
CA TRP A 155 4.98 -7.86 -13.54
C TRP A 155 5.24 -9.30 -14.04
N ASN A 156 5.88 -9.44 -15.20
CA ASN A 156 6.21 -10.69 -15.87
C ASN A 156 7.04 -11.69 -15.04
N SER A 157 7.94 -11.26 -14.14
CA SER A 157 8.80 -12.20 -13.42
C SER A 157 8.11 -12.93 -12.25
N TYR A 158 7.03 -12.38 -11.69
CA TYR A 158 6.37 -12.93 -10.49
C TYR A 158 4.99 -13.55 -10.75
N TRP A 159 4.35 -13.21 -11.88
CA TRP A 159 2.98 -13.63 -12.20
C TRP A 159 2.92 -14.87 -13.10
N ASN A 160 4.07 -15.29 -13.66
CA ASN A 160 4.20 -16.52 -14.45
C ASN A 160 3.84 -17.79 -13.65
N PRO A 161 4.27 -17.95 -12.38
CA PRO A 161 3.86 -19.09 -11.55
C PRO A 161 2.37 -19.07 -11.16
N LEU A 162 1.71 -17.91 -11.24
CA LEU A 162 0.29 -17.74 -10.88
C LEU A 162 -0.66 -17.90 -12.09
N GLY A 163 -0.12 -18.12 -13.29
CA GLY A 163 -0.89 -18.35 -14.53
C GLY A 163 -1.63 -17.12 -15.05
N LEU A 164 -1.08 -15.92 -14.82
CA LEU A 164 -1.75 -14.64 -15.06
C LEU A 164 -1.23 -13.89 -16.30
N LEU A 165 -0.30 -14.50 -17.06
CA LEU A 165 0.39 -13.89 -18.20
C LEU A 165 -0.15 -14.27 -19.58
N THR A 166 -1.20 -15.11 -19.68
CA THR A 166 -1.82 -15.37 -20.99
C THR A 166 -2.78 -14.26 -21.45
N ALA A 167 -3.12 -13.32 -20.57
CA ALA A 167 -3.99 -12.18 -20.88
C ALA A 167 -3.30 -10.86 -20.51
N LYS A 168 -3.37 -9.86 -21.38
CA LYS A 168 -2.97 -8.47 -21.07
C LYS A 168 -3.77 -8.01 -19.85
N MET A 169 -3.15 -7.98 -18.67
CA MET A 169 -3.78 -7.50 -17.44
C MET A 169 -4.01 -6.00 -17.56
N CYS A 170 -5.26 -5.55 -17.44
CA CYS A 170 -5.58 -4.13 -17.39
C CYS A 170 -5.23 -3.62 -15.98
N CYS A 171 -4.07 -2.99 -15.85
CA CYS A 171 -3.63 -2.43 -14.57
C CYS A 171 -4.31 -1.06 -14.38
N LEU A 172 -5.45 -1.04 -13.70
CA LEU A 172 -6.09 0.21 -13.32
C LEU A 172 -5.50 0.68 -11.99
N CYS A 173 -4.47 1.52 -12.07
CA CYS A 173 -3.94 2.23 -10.92
C CYS A 173 -4.97 3.26 -10.42
N ILE A 174 -5.96 2.83 -9.64
CA ILE A 174 -6.75 3.75 -8.83
C ILE A 174 -5.82 4.26 -7.73
N LEU A 175 -5.19 5.40 -7.98
CA LEU A 175 -4.63 6.25 -6.94
C LEU A 175 -5.77 6.67 -6.01
N ALA A 176 -6.05 5.82 -5.02
CA ALA A 176 -6.97 6.14 -3.95
C ALA A 176 -6.35 7.28 -3.12
N MET A 177 -6.69 8.50 -3.52
CA MET A 177 -6.85 9.71 -2.71
C MET A 177 -5.71 10.01 -1.74
N THR A 178 -4.76 10.84 -2.17
CA THR A 178 -4.05 11.77 -1.28
C THR A 178 -4.88 13.02 -0.95
N GLU A 179 -6.13 13.10 -1.44
CA GLU A 179 -7.00 14.27 -1.30
C GLU A 179 -8.22 14.09 -0.38
N GLN A 180 -8.41 12.92 0.26
CA GLN A 180 -9.46 12.75 1.28
C GLN A 180 -8.94 12.51 2.71
N THR A 181 -7.71 12.91 3.02
CA THR A 181 -7.32 13.19 4.41
C THR A 181 -7.91 14.48 4.98
N LYS A 182 -8.82 15.16 4.25
CA LYS A 182 -9.63 16.27 4.80
C LYS A 182 -10.82 15.83 5.66
N MET A 183 -11.23 14.54 5.65
CA MET A 183 -12.51 14.13 6.29
C MET A 183 -12.40 13.02 7.35
N LEU A 184 -11.27 12.32 7.50
CA LEU A 184 -11.12 11.22 8.48
C LEU A 184 -9.89 11.36 9.40
N SER A 185 -9.21 12.50 9.34
CA SER A 185 -8.29 12.96 10.38
C SER A 185 -8.67 14.39 10.64
N GLY A 186 -9.47 14.61 11.69
CA GLY A 186 -9.73 15.93 12.20
C GLY A 186 -8.42 16.70 12.33
N CYS A 187 -8.37 17.87 11.70
CA CYS A 187 -8.19 19.04 12.55
C CYS A 187 -9.49 19.21 13.33
#